data_AF-A0A1B6KKP6-F1
#
_entry.id   AF-A0A1B6KKP6-F1
#
_cell.length_a   1.000
_cell.length_b   1.000
_cell.length_c   1.000
_cell.angle_alpha   90.00
_cell.angle_beta   90.00
_cell.angle_gamma   90.00
#
_symmetry.space_group_name_H-M   'P 1'
#
loop_
_entity.id
_entity.type
_entity.pdbx_description
1 polymer ?
#
loop_
_entity_poly.entity_id
_entity_poly.type
_entity_poly.pdbx_seq_one_letter_code
_entity_poly.pdbx_strand_id
1 'polypeptide(L)'
;ESIFWDIIPEQYCTPVKTSLKRFSICVHSVPITLCLCFQLFYIPVVLFVPALALNQVTGLPVHSVTPVIAIVCILYTSYGGLRGVSWTVALQSVFATISLITVIILGCIKVGGIQEVFKLSSEGHRLELFNMNPDPFARNTFWTMTVGTTVNWLAQLCFHPGVVQRFVSVPSHTHAVRVMMWSGVGICVIKSVTVFLGLVMFSYYSSCDPLATGEVQRPGQLLPLFVKDIAGSQFHGLTGLFIAAVFSATLSTMAASLNTVAGTIYEDFIQPCCKTDRHAPLSLKLIVLILGSLCLCLVFVVEHLGGVLQVAVSLGGVANGTLLTLFLLGLLSPWTNTRGAVAGSVTSFLISLWMVGGSQWNIAQGRIRFPGKVTSVVGCQKLTPSTNLSLAESRVNSYTGLGSQVMVESVVAPLFSLSYMYYALVGTTAGLVVAALVTAVTRQDLHELNPDLLVPAVRRFLPPRPAPEL
;
A
#
# COMPACT_ATOMS: atom_id res chain seq x y z
N GLU A 1 -5.53 -13.50 31.36
CA GLU A 1 -4.55 -13.04 30.34
C GLU A 1 -4.00 -14.14 29.43
N SER A 2 -4.13 -15.45 29.72
CA SER A 2 -3.64 -16.52 28.81
C SER A 2 -4.57 -16.86 27.64
N ILE A 3 -5.88 -16.63 27.80
CA ILE A 3 -6.91 -17.04 26.81
C ILE A 3 -6.73 -16.35 25.43
N PHE A 4 -6.03 -15.21 25.35
CA PHE A 4 -5.92 -14.45 24.10
C PHE A 4 -4.88 -14.99 23.11
N TRP A 5 -3.88 -15.73 23.59
CA TRP A 5 -2.94 -16.47 22.74
C TRP A 5 -3.46 -17.88 22.42
N ASP A 6 -4.35 -18.42 23.27
CA ASP A 6 -4.98 -19.73 23.08
C ASP A 6 -6.16 -19.73 22.08
N ILE A 7 -6.64 -18.56 21.63
CA ILE A 7 -7.69 -18.47 20.59
C ILE A 7 -7.11 -18.62 19.16
N ILE A 8 -5.80 -18.52 19.00
CA ILE A 8 -5.13 -18.61 17.69
C ILE A 8 -5.18 -20.03 17.05
N PRO A 9 -5.16 -21.18 17.76
CA PRO A 9 -4.96 -22.46 17.09
C PRO A 9 -6.20 -23.05 16.40
N GLU A 10 -7.41 -22.96 16.97
CA GLU A 10 -8.39 -24.04 16.75
C GLU A 10 -9.60 -23.78 15.83
N GLN A 11 -9.96 -22.54 15.47
CA GLN A 11 -11.24 -22.32 14.76
C GLN A 11 -11.19 -21.59 13.41
N TYR A 12 -10.02 -21.38 12.83
CA TYR A 12 -9.93 -20.54 11.64
C TYR A 12 -9.38 -21.25 10.40
N CYS A 13 -10.27 -21.59 9.47
CA CYS A 13 -9.94 -21.72 8.04
C CYS A 13 -9.60 -20.33 7.50
N THR A 14 -8.39 -19.84 7.76
CA THR A 14 -7.84 -18.73 6.98
C THR A 14 -7.68 -19.22 5.53
N PRO A 15 -7.81 -18.35 4.50
CA PRO A 15 -7.53 -18.72 3.11
C PRO A 15 -6.17 -19.40 2.98
N VAL A 16 -5.20 -18.93 3.79
CA VAL A 16 -3.89 -19.51 4.05
C VAL A 16 -3.98 -21.00 4.44
N LYS A 17 -4.69 -21.37 5.51
CA LYS A 17 -4.88 -22.78 5.91
C LYS A 17 -5.67 -23.61 4.88
N THR A 18 -6.63 -23.00 4.18
CA THR A 18 -7.37 -23.69 3.10
C THR A 18 -6.45 -24.01 1.92
N SER A 19 -5.56 -23.08 1.55
CA SER A 19 -4.55 -23.29 0.51
C SER A 19 -3.48 -24.30 0.93
N LEU A 20 -3.05 -24.30 2.21
CA LEU A 20 -2.17 -25.31 2.80
C LEU A 20 -2.77 -26.71 2.79
N LYS A 21 -4.07 -26.83 3.04
CA LYS A 21 -4.77 -28.12 2.94
C LYS A 21 -4.89 -28.59 1.49
N ARG A 22 -4.84 -27.66 0.53
CA ARG A 22 -5.02 -27.95 -0.90
C ARG A 22 -3.70 -28.25 -1.61
N PHE A 23 -2.64 -27.54 -1.28
CA PHE A 23 -1.32 -27.67 -1.91
C PHE A 23 -0.25 -27.99 -0.86
N SER A 24 0.84 -28.64 -1.28
CA SER A 24 1.97 -28.93 -0.39
C SER A 24 2.50 -27.67 0.31
N ILE A 25 3.06 -27.83 1.50
CA ILE A 25 3.64 -26.76 2.32
C ILE A 25 4.70 -25.93 1.56
N CYS A 26 5.42 -26.55 0.61
CA CYS A 26 6.39 -25.87 -0.25
C CYS A 26 5.73 -24.84 -1.19
N VAL A 27 4.50 -25.10 -1.65
CA VAL A 27 3.74 -24.21 -2.55
C VAL A 27 3.28 -22.96 -1.83
N HIS A 28 2.96 -23.11 -0.56
CA HIS A 28 2.49 -22.05 0.32
C HIS A 28 3.63 -21.14 0.77
N SER A 29 4.77 -21.74 1.13
CA SER A 29 5.92 -21.03 1.67
C SER A 29 6.46 -19.97 0.71
N VAL A 30 6.55 -20.27 -0.60
CA VAL A 30 7.17 -19.34 -1.56
C VAL A 30 6.41 -18.01 -1.70
N PRO A 31 5.10 -17.96 -2.05
CA PRO A 31 4.38 -16.69 -2.20
C PRO A 31 4.27 -15.89 -0.89
N ILE A 32 4.24 -16.59 0.25
CA ILE A 32 4.20 -15.95 1.55
C ILE A 32 5.55 -15.37 1.93
N THR A 33 6.66 -16.08 1.77
CA THR A 33 8.00 -15.51 1.95
C THR A 33 8.17 -14.25 1.10
N LEU A 34 7.72 -14.29 -0.15
CA LEU A 34 7.75 -13.13 -1.04
C LEU A 34 6.88 -11.96 -0.53
N CYS A 35 5.68 -12.24 -0.02
CA CYS A 35 4.84 -11.22 0.62
C CYS A 35 5.48 -10.64 1.89
N LEU A 36 6.14 -11.47 2.71
CA LEU A 36 6.86 -11.04 3.91
C LEU A 36 8.03 -10.12 3.53
N CYS A 37 8.80 -10.48 2.51
CA CYS A 37 9.85 -9.63 1.95
C CYS A 37 9.29 -8.28 1.49
N PHE A 38 8.15 -8.26 0.80
CA PHE A 38 7.50 -7.00 0.41
C PHE A 38 7.15 -6.13 1.61
N GLN A 39 6.52 -6.70 2.64
CA GLN A 39 6.12 -5.94 3.83
C GLN A 39 7.33 -5.34 4.56
N LEU A 40 8.48 -6.03 4.56
CA LEU A 40 9.74 -5.52 5.09
C LEU A 40 10.26 -4.27 4.35
N PHE A 41 10.00 -4.13 3.05
CA PHE A 41 10.33 -2.92 2.29
C PHE A 41 9.27 -1.81 2.42
N TYR A 42 8.00 -2.18 2.62
CA TYR A 42 6.90 -1.24 2.77
C TYR A 42 6.91 -0.49 4.11
N ILE A 43 7.21 -1.18 5.22
CA ILE A 43 7.21 -0.57 6.56
C ILE A 43 8.19 0.62 6.68
N PRO A 44 9.45 0.54 6.21
CA PRO A 44 10.39 1.66 6.23
C PRO A 44 9.93 2.87 5.41
N VAL A 45 9.26 2.63 4.27
CA VAL A 45 8.64 3.69 3.45
C VAL A 45 7.59 4.46 4.24
N VAL A 46 6.73 3.73 4.95
CA VAL A 46 5.69 4.35 5.79
C VAL A 46 6.33 5.18 6.91
N LEU A 47 7.37 4.67 7.57
CA LEU A 47 8.12 5.37 8.63
C LEU A 47 8.81 6.67 8.16
N PHE A 48 9.17 6.76 6.89
CA PHE A 48 9.88 7.93 6.36
C PHE A 48 8.98 9.17 6.26
N VAL A 49 7.69 8.99 6.00
CA VAL A 49 6.70 10.08 5.83
C VAL A 49 6.57 11.00 7.06
N PRO A 50 6.30 10.50 8.29
CA PRO A 50 6.23 11.36 9.47
C PRO A 50 7.57 12.00 9.82
N ALA A 51 8.69 11.31 9.55
CA ALA A 51 10.01 11.85 9.81
C ALA A 51 10.32 13.04 8.89
N LEU A 52 9.93 12.97 7.61
CA LEU A 52 9.95 14.13 6.71
C LEU A 52 9.05 15.26 7.21
N ALA A 53 7.84 14.94 7.65
CA ALA A 53 6.92 15.96 8.17
C ALA A 53 7.48 16.70 9.38
N LEU A 54 8.08 15.97 10.33
CA LEU A 54 8.71 16.57 11.51
C LEU A 54 9.95 17.38 11.13
N ASN A 55 10.77 16.90 10.20
CA ASN A 55 11.94 17.62 9.68
C ASN A 55 11.55 18.98 9.07
N GLN A 56 10.46 19.06 8.31
CA GLN A 56 10.03 20.32 7.69
C GLN A 56 9.59 21.39 8.71
N VAL A 57 9.06 20.95 9.84
CA VAL A 57 8.53 21.88 10.85
C VAL A 57 9.59 22.24 11.89
N THR A 58 10.41 21.28 12.32
CA THR A 58 11.38 21.45 13.41
C THR A 58 12.83 21.58 12.94
N GLY A 59 13.14 21.21 11.70
CA GLY A 59 14.51 21.09 11.19
C GLY A 59 15.27 19.87 11.69
N LEU A 60 14.66 19.02 12.54
CA LEU A 60 15.34 17.84 13.07
C LEU A 60 15.70 16.85 11.95
N PRO A 61 16.92 16.29 11.95
CA PRO A 61 17.33 15.36 10.91
C PRO A 61 16.47 14.08 10.95
N VAL A 62 16.05 13.63 9.77
CA VAL A 62 15.20 12.44 9.58
C VAL A 62 15.80 11.21 10.26
N HIS A 63 17.12 11.03 10.17
CA HIS A 63 17.87 9.94 10.80
C HIS A 63 17.77 9.87 12.32
N SER A 64 17.49 10.99 13.01
CA SER A 64 17.29 10.99 14.46
C SER A 64 15.84 10.70 14.84
N VAL A 65 14.89 11.15 14.00
CA VAL A 65 13.47 10.99 14.24
C VAL A 65 13.02 9.54 14.02
N THR A 66 13.48 8.90 12.95
CA THR A 66 13.00 7.56 12.59
C THR A 66 13.30 6.48 13.63
N PRO A 67 14.51 6.39 14.24
CA PRO A 67 14.77 5.45 15.33
C PRO A 67 13.84 5.62 16.51
N VAL A 68 13.53 6.86 16.91
CA VAL A 68 12.63 7.14 18.03
C VAL A 68 11.23 6.62 17.73
N ILE A 69 10.69 6.90 16.54
CA ILE A 69 9.38 6.39 16.12
C ILE A 69 9.36 4.86 16.09
N ALA A 70 10.39 4.26 15.51
CA ALA A 70 10.48 2.80 15.38
C ALA A 70 10.55 2.12 16.76
N ILE A 71 11.38 2.63 17.67
CA ILE A 71 11.50 2.10 19.04
C ILE A 71 10.15 2.17 19.77
N VAL A 72 9.48 3.33 19.73
CA VAL A 72 8.15 3.48 20.34
C VAL A 72 7.18 2.46 19.74
N CYS A 73 7.18 2.30 18.41
CA CYS A 73 6.31 1.35 17.73
C CYS A 73 6.55 -0.10 18.14
N ILE A 74 7.82 -0.52 18.17
CA ILE A 74 8.22 -1.87 18.54
C ILE A 74 7.79 -2.17 19.98
N LEU A 75 8.04 -1.23 20.91
CA LEU A 75 7.67 -1.38 22.31
C LEU A 75 6.16 -1.60 22.45
N TYR A 76 5.31 -0.67 21.99
CA TYR A 76 3.87 -0.84 22.21
C TYR A 76 3.28 -2.02 21.42
N THR A 77 3.84 -2.37 20.25
CA THR A 77 3.38 -3.54 19.47
C THR A 77 3.70 -4.83 20.22
N SER A 78 4.90 -4.92 20.82
CA SER A 78 5.32 -6.08 21.61
C SER A 78 4.51 -6.24 22.91
N TYR A 79 4.06 -5.15 23.53
CA TYR A 79 3.23 -5.19 24.74
C TYR A 79 1.74 -5.42 24.45
N GLY A 80 1.19 -4.79 23.41
CA GLY A 80 -0.27 -4.68 23.21
C GLY A 80 -0.97 -5.89 22.58
N GLY A 81 -0.25 -6.71 21.80
CA GLY A 81 -0.86 -7.79 21.01
C GLY A 81 -1.96 -7.30 20.05
N LEU A 82 -2.68 -8.22 19.39
CA LEU A 82 -3.68 -7.85 18.37
C LEU A 82 -4.82 -6.96 18.91
N ARG A 83 -5.29 -7.21 20.15
CA ARG A 83 -6.38 -6.43 20.77
C ARG A 83 -5.94 -5.01 21.13
N GLY A 84 -4.78 -4.85 21.76
CA GLY A 84 -4.24 -3.54 22.10
C GLY A 84 -3.93 -2.73 20.85
N VAL A 85 -3.35 -3.37 19.82
CA VAL A 85 -3.12 -2.76 18.51
C VAL A 85 -4.45 -2.32 17.87
N SER A 86 -5.50 -3.14 17.93
CA SER A 86 -6.79 -2.79 17.32
C SER A 86 -7.46 -1.58 17.98
N TRP A 87 -7.43 -1.49 19.32
CA TRP A 87 -8.00 -0.34 20.04
C TRP A 87 -7.21 0.94 19.82
N THR A 88 -5.88 0.86 19.86
CA THR A 88 -5.02 2.01 19.59
C THR A 88 -5.23 2.52 18.16
N VAL A 89 -5.26 1.63 17.15
CA VAL A 89 -5.57 1.98 15.75
C VAL A 89 -6.93 2.67 15.63
N ALA A 90 -7.97 2.18 16.33
CA ALA A 90 -9.29 2.80 16.29
C ALA A 90 -9.26 4.24 16.81
N LEU A 91 -8.68 4.48 18.00
CA LEU A 91 -8.54 5.83 18.56
C LEU A 91 -7.68 6.73 17.66
N GLN A 92 -6.56 6.21 17.17
CA GLN A 92 -5.63 6.91 16.28
C GLN A 92 -6.32 7.37 14.98
N SER A 93 -7.21 6.56 14.41
CA SER A 93 -7.97 6.90 13.21
C SER A 93 -8.94 8.07 13.41
N VAL A 94 -9.56 8.18 14.60
CA VAL A 94 -10.46 9.28 14.94
C VAL A 94 -9.68 10.59 15.01
N PHE A 95 -8.58 10.63 15.76
CA PHE A 95 -7.75 11.83 15.87
C PHE A 95 -7.14 12.24 14.52
N ALA A 96 -6.70 11.27 13.71
CA ALA A 96 -6.19 11.56 12.38
C ALA A 96 -7.26 12.15 11.46
N THR A 97 -8.50 11.65 11.53
CA THR A 97 -9.62 12.17 10.75
C THR A 97 -9.98 13.59 11.17
N ILE A 98 -10.06 13.86 12.47
CA ILE A 98 -10.30 15.21 13.00
C ILE A 98 -9.22 16.18 12.50
N SER A 99 -7.95 15.80 12.62
CA SER A 99 -6.84 16.64 12.17
C SER A 99 -6.92 16.95 10.66
N LEU A 100 -7.23 15.96 9.83
CA LEU A 100 -7.40 16.17 8.38
C LEU A 100 -8.56 17.14 8.08
N ILE A 101 -9.70 16.98 8.75
CA ILE A 101 -10.85 17.86 8.57
C ILE A 101 -10.50 19.29 8.99
N THR A 102 -9.81 19.47 10.11
CA THR A 102 -9.38 20.80 10.57
C THR A 102 -8.47 21.48 9.56
N VAL A 103 -7.46 20.77 9.03
CA VAL A 103 -6.54 21.30 8.00
C VAL A 103 -7.31 21.71 6.74
N ILE A 104 -8.28 20.92 6.31
CA ILE A 104 -9.12 21.23 5.14
C ILE A 104 -9.94 22.50 5.38
N ILE A 105 -10.61 22.62 6.54
CA ILE A 105 -11.45 23.77 6.85
C ILE A 105 -10.61 25.06 6.86
N LEU A 106 -9.48 25.06 7.55
CA LEU A 106 -8.59 26.22 7.58
C LEU A 106 -8.01 26.53 6.19
N GLY A 107 -7.61 25.51 5.44
CA GLY A 107 -7.13 25.66 4.07
C GLY A 107 -8.16 26.33 3.18
N CYS A 108 -9.42 25.87 3.21
CA CYS A 108 -10.52 26.50 2.47
C CYS A 108 -10.71 27.96 2.87
N ILE A 109 -10.67 28.29 4.17
CA ILE A 109 -10.79 29.68 4.64
C ILE A 109 -9.65 30.54 4.10
N LYS A 110 -8.41 30.04 4.11
CA LYS A 110 -7.23 30.77 3.60
C LYS A 110 -7.25 30.98 2.09
N VAL A 111 -7.84 30.06 1.33
CA VAL A 111 -8.01 30.19 -0.14
C VAL A 111 -9.13 31.17 -0.49
N GLY A 112 -10.09 31.42 0.40
CA GLY A 112 -11.27 32.28 0.14
C GLY A 112 -12.59 31.52 0.02
N GLY A 113 -12.61 30.24 0.40
CA GLY A 113 -13.79 29.39 0.44
C GLY A 113 -13.70 28.17 -0.48
N ILE A 114 -14.65 27.24 -0.33
CA ILE A 114 -14.70 26.00 -1.12
C ILE A 114 -14.94 26.29 -2.61
N GLN A 115 -15.73 27.32 -2.94
CA GLN A 115 -16.00 27.70 -4.32
C GLN A 115 -14.72 28.14 -5.05
N GLU A 116 -13.88 28.92 -4.39
CA GLU A 116 -12.60 29.37 -4.97
C GLU A 116 -11.63 28.19 -5.16
N VAL A 117 -11.61 27.23 -4.23
CA VAL A 117 -10.84 25.98 -4.39
C VAL A 117 -11.23 25.24 -5.67
N PHE A 118 -12.53 25.08 -5.94
CA PHE A 118 -12.99 24.43 -7.16
C PHE A 118 -12.67 25.25 -8.42
N LYS A 119 -12.83 26.57 -8.35
CA LYS A 119 -12.52 27.47 -9.46
C LYS A 119 -11.03 27.41 -9.84
N LEU A 120 -10.13 27.63 -8.88
CA LEU A 120 -8.68 27.56 -9.10
C LEU A 120 -8.24 26.16 -9.52
N SER A 121 -8.81 25.11 -8.95
CA SER A 121 -8.53 23.73 -9.36
C SER A 121 -9.00 23.42 -10.78
N SER A 122 -10.10 24.03 -11.23
CA SER A 122 -10.60 23.93 -12.61
C SER A 122 -9.67 24.65 -13.59
N GLU A 123 -9.30 25.90 -13.28
CA GLU A 123 -8.37 26.71 -14.08
C GLU A 123 -6.98 26.07 -14.17
N GLY A 124 -6.52 25.45 -13.07
CA GLY A 124 -5.28 24.67 -13.03
C GLY A 124 -5.37 23.26 -13.63
N HIS A 125 -6.47 22.93 -14.32
CA HIS A 125 -6.75 21.64 -14.94
C HIS A 125 -6.58 20.44 -13.99
N ARG A 126 -6.86 20.59 -12.69
CA ARG A 126 -6.73 19.50 -11.70
C ARG A 126 -7.97 18.61 -11.62
N LEU A 127 -9.14 19.11 -12.03
CA LEU A 127 -10.43 18.40 -11.99
C LEU A 127 -10.65 17.50 -13.21
N GLU A 128 -9.82 16.46 -13.37
CA GLU A 128 -9.98 15.45 -14.42
C GLU A 128 -10.70 14.21 -13.88
N LEU A 129 -12.04 14.20 -13.91
CA LEU A 129 -12.83 13.11 -13.32
C LEU A 129 -12.89 11.85 -14.21
N PHE A 130 -13.05 12.02 -15.53
CA PHE A 130 -13.34 10.93 -16.46
C PHE A 130 -12.39 10.95 -17.67
N ASN A 131 -11.09 10.77 -17.45
CA ASN A 131 -10.16 10.53 -18.54
C ASN A 131 -10.39 9.13 -19.13
N MET A 132 -11.22 9.03 -20.17
CA MET A 132 -11.64 7.78 -20.81
C MET A 132 -10.63 7.20 -21.81
N ASN A 133 -9.40 7.73 -21.87
CA ASN A 133 -8.37 7.19 -22.74
C ASN A 133 -8.08 5.70 -22.40
N PRO A 134 -8.29 4.76 -23.34
CA PRO A 134 -8.07 3.33 -23.12
C PRO A 134 -6.59 2.92 -23.16
N ASP A 135 -5.68 3.84 -23.44
CA ASP A 135 -4.24 3.59 -23.47
C ASP A 135 -3.74 3.01 -22.13
N PRO A 136 -3.23 1.77 -22.10
CA PRO A 136 -2.73 1.15 -20.87
C PRO A 136 -1.36 1.70 -20.42
N PHE A 137 -0.68 2.46 -21.26
CA PHE A 137 0.60 3.12 -20.95
C PHE A 137 0.39 4.50 -20.30
N ALA A 138 -0.81 5.07 -20.41
CA ALA A 138 -1.16 6.28 -19.70
C ALA A 138 -1.21 6.03 -18.18
N ARG A 139 -0.51 6.86 -17.41
CA ARG A 139 -0.29 6.65 -15.96
C ARG A 139 -1.61 6.47 -15.20
N ASN A 140 -2.51 7.43 -15.33
CA ASN A 140 -3.80 7.45 -14.62
C ASN A 140 -4.95 7.80 -15.57
N THR A 141 -5.74 6.80 -15.95
CA THR A 141 -6.97 6.92 -16.73
C THR A 141 -8.11 6.24 -15.97
N PHE A 142 -9.35 6.45 -16.40
CA PHE A 142 -10.49 5.75 -15.83
C PHE A 142 -10.28 4.22 -15.86
N TRP A 143 -9.73 3.69 -16.94
CA TRP A 143 -9.49 2.26 -17.14
C TRP A 143 -8.34 1.73 -16.28
N THR A 144 -7.20 2.43 -16.25
CA THR A 144 -6.03 1.98 -15.46
C THR A 144 -6.33 2.06 -13.97
N MET A 145 -7.04 3.10 -13.53
CA MET A 145 -7.50 3.22 -12.15
C MET A 145 -8.54 2.17 -11.82
N THR A 146 -9.65 2.06 -12.56
CA THR A 146 -10.75 1.15 -12.19
C THR A 146 -10.28 -0.30 -12.21
N VAL A 147 -9.74 -0.77 -13.33
CA VAL A 147 -9.37 -2.19 -13.47
C VAL A 147 -8.16 -2.53 -12.59
N GLY A 148 -7.11 -1.71 -12.62
CA GLY A 148 -5.90 -1.99 -11.85
C GLY A 148 -6.11 -1.90 -10.34
N THR A 149 -6.88 -0.91 -9.88
CA THR A 149 -7.18 -0.74 -8.45
C THR A 149 -8.13 -1.84 -7.96
N THR A 150 -9.11 -2.30 -8.77
CA THR A 150 -9.96 -3.44 -8.42
C THR A 150 -9.15 -4.72 -8.18
N VAL A 151 -8.19 -5.04 -9.06
CA VAL A 151 -7.33 -6.23 -8.88
C VAL A 151 -6.49 -6.11 -7.60
N ASN A 152 -5.90 -4.94 -7.35
CA ASN A 152 -5.13 -4.68 -6.14
C ASN A 152 -5.98 -4.78 -4.87
N TRP A 153 -7.17 -4.17 -4.85
CA TRP A 153 -8.07 -4.25 -3.70
C TRP A 153 -8.62 -5.65 -3.49
N LEU A 154 -8.90 -6.41 -4.55
CA LEU A 154 -9.30 -7.80 -4.43
C LEU A 154 -8.21 -8.62 -3.73
N ALA A 155 -6.95 -8.47 -4.15
CA ALA A 155 -5.82 -9.13 -3.51
C ALA A 155 -5.69 -8.73 -2.02
N GLN A 156 -5.80 -7.43 -1.73
CA GLN A 156 -5.68 -6.88 -0.38
C GLN A 156 -6.82 -7.32 0.55
N LEU A 157 -8.07 -7.29 0.09
CA LEU A 157 -9.22 -7.59 0.94
C LEU A 157 -9.43 -9.10 1.14
N CYS A 158 -9.21 -9.90 0.11
CA CYS A 158 -9.51 -11.33 0.16
C CYS A 158 -8.36 -12.16 0.72
N PHE A 159 -7.11 -11.76 0.48
CA PHE A 159 -5.95 -12.65 0.64
C PHE A 159 -4.84 -12.08 1.53
N HIS A 160 -4.85 -10.78 1.82
CA HIS A 160 -3.84 -10.22 2.71
C HIS A 160 -4.02 -10.78 4.13
N PRO A 161 -3.00 -11.44 4.73
CA PRO A 161 -3.14 -12.11 6.02
C PRO A 161 -3.66 -11.20 7.12
N GLY A 162 -3.18 -9.95 7.18
CA GLY A 162 -3.60 -8.98 8.21
C GLY A 162 -5.05 -8.49 8.08
N VAL A 163 -5.62 -8.51 6.86
CA VAL A 163 -7.02 -8.12 6.64
C VAL A 163 -7.93 -9.29 6.97
N VAL A 164 -7.59 -10.47 6.47
CA VAL A 164 -8.29 -11.72 6.78
C VAL A 164 -8.33 -11.95 8.29
N GLN A 165 -7.20 -11.79 8.99
CA GLN A 165 -7.11 -11.98 10.44
C GLN A 165 -8.16 -11.16 11.19
N ARG A 166 -8.45 -9.93 10.73
CA ARG A 166 -9.47 -9.07 11.32
C ARG A 166 -10.89 -9.55 11.05
N PHE A 167 -11.19 -10.00 9.83
CA PHE A 167 -12.50 -10.57 9.49
C PHE A 167 -12.78 -11.87 10.24
N VAL A 168 -11.73 -12.62 10.50
CA VAL A 168 -11.78 -13.90 11.17
C VAL A 168 -11.94 -13.71 12.68
N SER A 169 -11.36 -12.64 13.26
CA SER A 169 -11.48 -12.28 14.69
C SER A 169 -12.88 -11.83 15.15
N VAL A 170 -13.86 -11.72 14.26
CA VAL A 170 -15.24 -11.34 14.61
C VAL A 170 -16.10 -12.57 14.90
N PRO A 171 -17.10 -12.49 15.79
CA PRO A 171 -17.80 -13.67 16.31
C PRO A 171 -18.74 -14.36 15.31
N SER A 172 -19.15 -13.69 14.23
CA SER A 172 -20.04 -14.30 13.23
C SER A 172 -19.78 -13.79 11.82
N HIS A 173 -20.17 -14.60 10.83
CA HIS A 173 -20.11 -14.24 9.41
C HIS A 173 -20.88 -12.94 9.11
N THR A 174 -22.06 -12.75 9.70
CA THR A 174 -22.85 -11.52 9.53
C THR A 174 -22.11 -10.30 10.07
N HIS A 175 -21.36 -10.42 11.17
CA HIS A 175 -20.50 -9.34 11.66
C HIS A 175 -19.33 -9.07 10.71
N ALA A 176 -18.69 -10.11 10.15
CA ALA A 176 -17.61 -9.95 9.18
C ALA A 176 -18.07 -9.17 7.94
N VAL A 177 -19.24 -9.51 7.40
CA VAL A 177 -19.83 -8.78 6.26
C VAL A 177 -20.09 -7.32 6.59
N ARG A 178 -20.67 -7.02 7.76
CA ARG A 178 -20.88 -5.62 8.19
C ARG A 178 -19.56 -4.86 8.32
N VAL A 179 -18.54 -5.47 8.92
CA VAL A 179 -17.20 -4.85 9.06
C VAL A 179 -16.59 -4.56 7.69
N MET A 180 -16.72 -5.47 6.73
CA MET A 180 -16.27 -5.25 5.35
C MET A 180 -17.00 -4.07 4.70
N MET A 181 -18.33 -3.99 4.82
CA MET A 181 -19.12 -2.88 4.27
C MET A 181 -18.72 -1.53 4.89
N TRP A 182 -18.61 -1.46 6.22
CA TRP A 182 -18.16 -0.24 6.92
C TRP A 182 -16.74 0.15 6.54
N SER A 183 -15.85 -0.81 6.35
CA SER A 183 -14.48 -0.56 5.88
C SER A 183 -14.48 0.03 4.47
N GLY A 184 -15.33 -0.47 3.57
CA GLY A 184 -15.50 0.08 2.23
C GLY A 184 -15.96 1.54 2.25
N VAL A 185 -16.99 1.85 3.04
CA VAL A 185 -17.46 3.24 3.23
C VAL A 185 -16.35 4.12 3.79
N GLY A 186 -15.65 3.66 4.83
CA GLY A 186 -14.54 4.41 5.44
C GLY A 186 -13.41 4.71 4.47
N ILE A 187 -13.03 3.76 3.63
CA ILE A 187 -12.01 3.95 2.58
C ILE A 187 -12.48 5.00 1.58
N CYS A 188 -13.72 4.92 1.08
CA CYS A 188 -14.27 5.91 0.15
C CYS A 188 -14.25 7.32 0.74
N VAL A 189 -14.68 7.48 2.00
CA VAL A 189 -14.69 8.77 2.70
C VAL A 189 -13.27 9.32 2.86
N ILE A 190 -12.33 8.54 3.42
CA ILE A 190 -10.95 9.00 3.64
C ILE A 190 -10.25 9.33 2.33
N LYS A 191 -10.45 8.53 1.26
CA LYS A 191 -9.89 8.82 -0.06
C LYS A 191 -10.45 10.13 -0.64
N SER A 192 -11.75 10.37 -0.51
CA SER A 192 -12.38 11.61 -0.98
C SER A 192 -11.85 12.83 -0.23
N VAL A 193 -11.74 12.74 1.10
CA VAL A 193 -11.19 13.79 1.97
C VAL A 193 -9.73 14.10 1.63
N THR A 194 -8.90 13.08 1.42
CA THR A 194 -7.48 13.28 1.07
C THR A 194 -7.27 13.84 -0.34
N VAL A 195 -8.10 13.45 -1.31
CA VAL A 195 -8.10 14.07 -2.65
C VAL A 195 -8.50 15.54 -2.56
N PHE A 196 -9.55 15.86 -1.79
CA PHE A 196 -9.97 17.23 -1.59
C PHE A 196 -8.90 18.09 -0.90
N LEU A 197 -8.23 17.55 0.12
CA LEU A 197 -7.06 18.20 0.74
C LEU A 197 -5.97 18.53 -0.29
N GLY A 198 -5.72 17.63 -1.25
CA GLY A 198 -4.79 17.88 -2.35
C GLY A 198 -5.22 19.05 -3.25
N LEU A 199 -6.52 19.21 -3.52
CA LEU A 199 -7.07 20.34 -4.28
C LEU A 199 -6.95 21.65 -3.51
N VAL A 200 -7.23 21.64 -2.20
CA VAL A 200 -7.08 22.82 -1.34
C VAL A 200 -5.61 23.26 -1.29
N MET A 201 -4.69 22.32 -1.08
CA MET A 201 -3.25 22.58 -1.09
C MET A 201 -2.77 23.16 -2.42
N PHE A 202 -3.22 22.59 -3.55
CA PHE A 202 -2.92 23.15 -4.87
C PHE A 202 -3.46 24.57 -5.01
N SER A 203 -4.71 24.81 -4.61
CA SER A 203 -5.36 26.12 -4.76
C SER A 203 -4.62 27.20 -3.95
N TYR A 204 -4.14 26.86 -2.76
CA TYR A 204 -3.32 27.73 -1.92
C TYR A 204 -1.99 28.11 -2.56
N TYR A 205 -1.30 27.14 -3.18
CA TYR A 205 -0.01 27.35 -3.87
C TYR A 205 -0.14 27.64 -5.37
N SER A 206 -1.34 27.91 -5.87
CA SER A 206 -1.60 28.09 -7.31
C SER A 206 -0.77 29.22 -7.93
N SER A 207 -0.54 30.29 -7.18
CA SER A 207 0.21 31.48 -7.60
C SER A 207 1.71 31.42 -7.28
N CYS A 208 2.10 30.56 -6.34
CA CYS A 208 3.48 30.41 -5.90
C CYS A 208 3.78 28.97 -5.51
N ASP A 209 4.45 28.24 -6.41
CA ASP A 209 4.84 26.86 -6.20
C ASP A 209 6.11 26.74 -5.34
N PRO A 210 6.01 26.25 -4.09
CA PRO A 210 7.16 26.14 -3.17
C PRO A 210 8.20 25.10 -3.63
N LEU A 211 7.84 24.16 -4.50
CA LEU A 211 8.78 23.21 -5.09
C LEU A 211 9.62 23.89 -6.18
N ALA A 212 9.00 24.76 -6.98
CA ALA A 212 9.68 25.51 -8.02
C ALA A 212 10.62 26.56 -7.43
N THR A 213 10.20 27.27 -6.37
CA THR A 213 11.05 28.26 -5.68
C THR A 213 12.19 27.63 -4.88
N GLY A 214 12.13 26.31 -4.62
CA GLY A 214 13.14 25.60 -3.84
C GLY A 214 13.00 25.78 -2.33
N GLU A 215 11.88 26.33 -1.84
CA GLU A 215 11.51 26.26 -0.41
C GLU A 215 11.41 24.80 0.05
N VAL A 216 10.99 23.93 -0.87
CA VAL A 216 10.89 22.48 -0.67
C VAL A 216 11.69 21.76 -1.75
N GLN A 217 12.38 20.68 -1.38
CA GLN A 217 13.16 19.87 -2.34
C GLN A 217 12.39 18.66 -2.87
N ARG A 218 11.45 18.13 -2.09
CA ARG A 218 10.74 16.88 -2.40
C ARG A 218 9.22 17.07 -2.31
N PRO A 219 8.42 16.51 -3.24
CA PRO A 219 6.95 16.64 -3.20
C PRO A 219 6.30 16.18 -1.87
N GLY A 220 6.90 15.19 -1.19
CA GLY A 220 6.38 14.68 0.10
C GLY A 220 6.43 15.69 1.25
N GLN A 221 7.18 16.78 1.10
CA GLN A 221 7.32 17.84 2.11
C GLN A 221 6.28 18.97 1.92
N LEU A 222 5.54 18.98 0.80
CA LEU A 222 4.54 20.01 0.49
C LEU A 222 3.40 20.07 1.51
N LEU A 223 2.84 18.92 1.88
CA LEU A 223 1.72 18.88 2.80
C LEU A 223 2.10 19.36 4.21
N PRO A 224 3.22 18.92 4.82
CA PRO A 224 3.70 19.49 6.07
C PRO A 224 3.95 21.01 6.01
N LEU A 225 4.53 21.50 4.91
CA LEU A 225 4.70 22.95 4.70
C LEU A 225 3.36 23.67 4.62
N PHE A 226 2.41 23.12 3.85
CA PHE A 226 1.06 23.65 3.73
C PHE A 226 0.39 23.83 5.10
N VAL A 227 0.46 22.80 5.95
CA VAL A 227 -0.11 22.87 7.31
C VAL A 227 0.56 23.97 8.14
N LYS A 228 1.89 24.09 8.05
CA LYS A 228 2.65 25.14 8.73
C LYS A 228 2.22 26.54 8.28
N ASP A 229 2.03 26.74 6.97
CA ASP A 229 1.69 28.03 6.38
C ASP A 229 0.25 28.46 6.73
N ILE A 230 -0.72 27.54 6.66
CA ILE A 230 -2.13 27.87 6.99
C ILE A 230 -2.33 28.08 8.50
N ALA A 231 -1.57 27.38 9.35
CA ALA A 231 -1.65 27.53 10.80
C ALA A 231 -1.16 28.92 11.25
N GLY A 232 -0.12 29.43 10.59
CA GLY A 232 0.47 30.74 10.86
C GLY A 232 0.84 30.94 12.34
N SER A 233 0.87 32.20 12.77
CA SER A 233 1.07 32.57 14.19
C SER A 233 -0.19 32.45 15.06
N GLN A 234 -1.35 32.21 14.46
CA GLN A 234 -2.63 32.18 15.17
C GLN A 234 -2.92 30.81 15.79
N PHE A 235 -2.44 29.72 15.17
CA PHE A 235 -2.74 28.35 15.60
C PHE A 235 -1.47 27.52 15.82
N HIS A 236 -0.59 27.94 16.73
CA HIS A 236 0.68 27.24 17.01
C HIS A 236 0.52 25.74 17.33
N GLY A 237 -0.60 25.33 17.94
CA GLY A 237 -0.88 23.92 18.26
C GLY A 237 -1.36 23.07 17.08
N LEU A 238 -1.83 23.68 15.98
CA LEU A 238 -2.43 22.93 14.87
C LEU A 238 -1.38 22.11 14.10
N THR A 239 -0.21 22.69 13.86
CA THR A 239 0.90 21.98 13.20
C THR A 239 1.35 20.79 14.03
N GLY A 240 1.41 20.93 15.36
CA GLY A 240 1.69 19.83 16.28
C GLY A 240 0.61 18.75 16.25
N LEU A 241 -0.67 19.13 16.25
CA LEU A 241 -1.80 18.20 16.13
C LEU A 241 -1.74 17.40 14.82
N PHE A 242 -1.44 18.06 13.71
CA PHE A 242 -1.28 17.40 12.40
C PHE A 242 -0.10 16.43 12.38
N ILE A 243 1.06 16.85 12.87
CA ILE A 243 2.22 15.95 12.97
C ILE A 243 1.86 14.75 13.86
N ALA A 244 1.22 14.97 15.01
CA ALA A 244 0.78 13.88 15.88
C ALA A 244 -0.19 12.91 15.16
N ALA A 245 -1.11 13.43 14.35
CA ALA A 245 -1.99 12.62 13.51
C ALA A 245 -1.23 11.79 12.45
N VAL A 246 -0.23 12.37 11.78
CA VAL A 246 0.61 11.66 10.80
C VAL A 246 1.45 10.56 11.47
N PHE A 247 2.03 10.85 12.64
CA PHE A 247 2.76 9.86 13.45
C PHE A 247 1.82 8.73 13.88
N SER A 248 0.65 9.09 14.42
CA SER A 248 -0.41 8.17 14.80
C SER A 248 -0.82 7.23 13.65
N ALA A 249 -1.08 7.76 12.46
CA ALA A 249 -1.41 6.96 11.28
C ALA A 249 -0.27 6.00 10.86
N THR A 250 0.98 6.48 10.92
CA THR A 250 2.17 5.70 10.61
C THR A 250 2.36 4.55 11.60
N LEU A 251 2.31 4.84 12.90
CA LEU A 251 2.43 3.86 13.98
C LEU A 251 1.35 2.79 13.83
N SER A 252 0.10 3.19 13.58
CA SER A 252 -1.02 2.26 13.35
C SER A 252 -0.74 1.26 12.22
N THR A 253 -0.13 1.73 11.12
CA THR A 253 0.19 0.92 9.93
C THR A 253 1.39 0.01 10.19
N MET A 254 2.44 0.55 10.82
CA MET A 254 3.64 -0.22 11.17
C MET A 254 3.31 -1.33 12.16
N ALA A 255 2.56 -1.04 13.24
CA ALA A 255 2.17 -2.06 14.22
C ALA A 255 1.29 -3.16 13.61
N ALA A 256 0.32 -2.79 12.77
CA ALA A 256 -0.51 -3.77 12.07
C ALA A 256 0.32 -4.66 11.13
N SER A 257 1.28 -4.07 10.42
CA SER A 257 2.16 -4.80 9.49
C SER A 257 3.13 -5.70 10.24
N LEU A 258 3.80 -5.21 11.28
CA LEU A 258 4.70 -6.01 12.13
C LEU A 258 3.96 -7.17 12.79
N ASN A 259 2.75 -6.94 13.32
CA ASN A 259 1.94 -8.00 13.92
C ASN A 259 1.52 -9.04 12.88
N THR A 260 1.16 -8.60 11.68
CA THR A 260 0.79 -9.51 10.58
C THR A 260 1.99 -10.37 10.17
N VAL A 261 3.14 -9.74 9.89
CA VAL A 261 4.36 -10.42 9.46
C VAL A 261 4.86 -11.37 10.54
N ALA A 262 4.86 -10.95 11.81
CA ALA A 262 5.26 -11.80 12.92
C ALA A 262 4.31 -13.00 13.10
N GLY A 263 3.00 -12.77 13.02
CA GLY A 263 1.99 -13.82 13.08
C GLY A 263 2.14 -14.83 11.94
N THR A 264 2.34 -14.35 10.71
CA THR A 264 2.56 -15.21 9.55
C THR A 264 3.87 -16.01 9.66
N ILE A 265 4.98 -15.39 10.10
CA ILE A 265 6.24 -16.13 10.35
C ILE A 265 6.04 -17.23 11.40
N TYR A 266 5.33 -16.90 12.48
CA TYR A 266 5.08 -17.84 13.56
C TYR A 266 4.19 -19.01 13.12
N GLU A 267 3.04 -18.74 12.50
CA GLU A 267 2.07 -19.77 12.09
C GLU A 267 2.58 -20.63 10.92
N ASP A 268 3.25 -20.03 9.92
CA ASP A 268 3.63 -20.74 8.69
C ASP A 268 5.02 -21.40 8.77
N PHE A 269 5.93 -20.91 9.64
CA PHE A 269 7.31 -21.42 9.70
C PHE A 269 7.70 -22.00 11.06
N ILE A 270 7.31 -21.38 12.17
CA ILE A 270 7.77 -21.80 13.51
C ILE A 270 6.86 -22.90 14.06
N GLN A 271 5.55 -22.68 14.08
CA GLN A 271 4.57 -23.63 14.64
C GLN A 271 4.63 -25.02 13.97
N PRO A 272 4.81 -25.15 12.64
CA PRO A 272 4.95 -26.47 12.01
C PRO A 272 6.22 -27.21 12.42
N CYS A 273 7.32 -26.49 12.68
CA CYS A 273 8.58 -27.06 13.14
C CYS A 273 8.57 -27.37 14.64
N CYS A 274 7.88 -26.55 15.44
CA CYS A 274 7.83 -26.61 16.90
C CYS A 274 6.38 -26.75 17.39
N LYS A 275 5.83 -27.98 17.34
CA LYS A 275 4.42 -28.26 17.66
C LYS A 275 3.98 -27.87 19.08
N THR A 276 4.92 -27.73 20.01
CA THR A 276 4.65 -27.40 21.42
C THR A 276 5.50 -26.20 21.85
N ASP A 277 5.28 -25.03 21.25
CA ASP A 277 5.89 -23.80 21.75
C ASP A 277 5.17 -23.31 23.01
N ARG A 278 5.69 -23.70 24.18
CA ARG A 278 5.21 -23.23 25.50
C ARG A 278 5.42 -21.73 25.71
N HIS A 279 6.22 -21.08 24.86
CA HIS A 279 6.54 -19.67 24.92
C HIS A 279 6.13 -18.92 23.63
N ALA A 280 5.06 -19.36 22.96
CA ALA A 280 4.49 -18.70 21.78
C ALA A 280 4.40 -17.16 21.89
N PRO A 281 3.97 -16.56 23.03
CA PRO A 281 3.93 -15.10 23.17
C PRO A 281 5.32 -14.45 23.19
N LEU A 282 6.33 -15.14 23.72
CA LEU A 282 7.71 -14.65 23.74
C LEU A 282 8.34 -14.74 22.35
N SER A 283 8.12 -15.85 21.64
CA SER A 283 8.55 -16.06 20.26
C SER A 283 8.02 -14.94 19.36
N LEU A 284 6.73 -14.63 19.44
CA LEU A 284 6.12 -13.53 18.67
C LEU A 284 6.71 -12.16 19.00
N LYS A 285 6.95 -11.86 20.29
CA LYS A 285 7.59 -10.61 20.70
C LYS A 285 9.01 -10.48 20.16
N LEU A 286 9.78 -11.58 20.17
CA LEU A 286 11.13 -11.61 19.63
C LEU A 286 11.15 -11.40 18.12
N ILE A 287 10.21 -12.01 17.39
CA ILE A 287 10.07 -11.80 15.94
C ILE A 287 9.75 -10.34 15.64
N VAL A 288 8.80 -9.73 16.36
CA VAL A 288 8.49 -8.29 16.20
C VAL A 288 9.71 -7.42 16.46
N LEU A 289 10.53 -7.74 17.47
CA LEU A 289 11.76 -7.02 17.77
C LEU A 289 12.78 -7.11 16.63
N ILE A 290 13.01 -8.31 16.08
CA ILE A 290 13.93 -8.56 14.97
C ILE A 290 13.45 -7.88 13.68
N LEU A 291 12.16 -8.01 13.35
CA LEU A 291 11.59 -7.37 12.17
C LEU A 291 11.63 -5.84 12.30
N GLY A 292 11.35 -5.31 13.48
CA GLY A 292 11.40 -3.88 13.77
C GLY A 292 12.81 -3.31 13.64
N SER A 293 13.83 -4.01 14.16
CA SER A 293 15.23 -3.59 14.01
C SER A 293 15.69 -3.65 12.56
N LEU A 294 15.31 -4.69 11.81
CA LEU A 294 15.57 -4.79 10.38
C LEU A 294 14.91 -3.65 9.59
N CYS A 295 13.65 -3.34 9.89
CA CYS A 295 12.94 -2.21 9.27
C CYS A 295 13.67 -0.88 9.54
N LEU A 296 14.20 -0.69 10.75
CA LEU A 296 14.97 0.52 11.08
C LEU A 296 16.24 0.63 10.24
N CYS A 297 16.96 -0.47 10.01
CA CYS A 297 18.12 -0.48 9.11
C CYS A 297 17.72 -0.15 7.65
N LEU A 298 16.58 -0.65 7.19
CA LEU A 298 16.11 -0.42 5.82
C LEU A 298 15.66 1.03 5.55
N VAL A 299 15.39 1.84 6.57
CA VAL A 299 15.05 3.27 6.39
C VAL A 299 16.19 4.02 5.69
N PHE A 300 17.45 3.71 6.00
CA PHE A 300 18.62 4.34 5.37
C PHE A 300 18.69 4.05 3.86
N VAL A 301 18.17 2.90 3.43
CA VAL A 301 18.06 2.54 2.01
C VAL A 301 16.93 3.34 1.36
N VAL A 302 15.77 3.43 2.02
CA VAL A 302 14.59 4.11 1.48
C VAL A 302 14.80 5.60 1.24
N GLU A 303 15.63 6.27 2.04
CA GLU A 303 15.93 7.69 1.84
C GLU A 303 16.55 8.00 0.47
N HIS A 304 17.30 7.04 -0.08
CA HIS A 304 17.93 7.17 -1.39
C HIS A 304 16.98 6.83 -2.54
N LEU A 305 15.80 6.26 -2.25
CA LEU A 305 14.79 5.96 -3.24
C LEU A 305 13.98 7.22 -3.57
N GLY A 306 14.20 7.77 -4.76
CA GLY A 306 13.32 8.80 -5.32
C GLY A 306 11.89 8.26 -5.52
N GLY A 307 10.87 9.08 -5.27
CA GLY A 307 9.48 8.69 -5.55
C GLY A 307 8.93 7.58 -4.63
N VAL A 308 9.27 7.63 -3.34
CA VAL A 308 8.88 6.71 -2.26
C VAL A 308 7.46 6.13 -2.38
N LEU A 309 6.44 6.95 -2.66
CA LEU A 309 5.06 6.50 -2.82
C LEU A 309 4.87 5.57 -4.04
N GLN A 310 5.44 5.91 -5.19
CA GLN A 310 5.30 5.10 -6.40
C GLN A 310 6.04 3.76 -6.24
N VAL A 311 7.22 3.78 -5.62
CA VAL A 311 7.97 2.55 -5.32
C VAL A 311 7.15 1.63 -4.41
N ALA A 312 6.58 2.17 -3.32
CA ALA A 312 5.74 1.40 -2.40
C ALA A 312 4.51 0.79 -3.10
N VAL A 313 3.80 1.55 -3.93
CA VAL A 313 2.62 1.04 -4.65
C VAL A 313 3.00 0.01 -5.70
N SER A 314 4.09 0.24 -6.44
CA SER A 314 4.57 -0.69 -7.48
C SER A 314 5.00 -2.02 -6.88
N LEU A 315 5.75 -2.00 -5.77
CA LEU A 315 6.14 -3.19 -5.01
C LEU A 315 4.92 -3.90 -4.41
N GLY A 316 3.91 -3.15 -3.96
CA GLY A 316 2.64 -3.72 -3.50
C GLY A 316 1.92 -4.49 -4.60
N GLY A 317 1.98 -4.00 -5.84
CA GLY A 317 1.45 -4.69 -7.01
C GLY A 317 2.07 -6.06 -7.24
N VAL A 318 3.38 -6.22 -6.99
CA VAL A 318 4.09 -7.51 -7.11
C VAL A 318 3.55 -8.53 -6.11
N ALA A 319 3.46 -8.15 -4.83
CA ALA A 319 2.97 -9.02 -3.77
C ALA A 319 1.49 -9.37 -3.99
N ASN A 320 0.67 -8.37 -4.30
CA ASN A 320 -0.76 -8.54 -4.56
C ASN A 320 -1.01 -9.47 -5.75
N GLY A 321 -0.31 -9.29 -6.87
CA GLY A 321 -0.47 -10.14 -8.05
C GLY A 321 -0.06 -11.59 -7.77
N THR A 322 1.04 -11.79 -7.05
CA THR A 322 1.54 -13.13 -6.70
C THR A 322 0.56 -13.86 -5.77
N LEU A 323 0.09 -13.20 -4.70
CA LEU A 323 -0.90 -13.77 -3.78
C LEU A 323 -2.21 -14.08 -4.49
N LEU A 324 -2.71 -13.12 -5.28
CA LEU A 324 -3.94 -13.29 -6.03
C LEU A 324 -3.85 -14.50 -6.98
N THR A 325 -2.71 -14.68 -7.64
CA THR A 325 -2.45 -15.87 -8.49
C THR A 325 -2.63 -17.16 -7.69
N LEU A 326 -1.92 -17.30 -6.57
CA LEU A 326 -1.95 -18.52 -5.75
C LEU A 326 -3.37 -18.83 -5.28
N PHE A 327 -4.07 -17.83 -4.75
CA PHE A 327 -5.40 -18.04 -4.17
C PHE A 327 -6.49 -18.26 -5.21
N LEU A 328 -6.44 -17.59 -6.37
CA LEU A 328 -7.38 -17.88 -7.47
C LEU A 328 -7.20 -19.33 -7.95
N LEU A 329 -5.95 -19.78 -8.11
CA LEU A 329 -5.66 -21.18 -8.44
C LEU A 329 -6.17 -22.13 -7.35
N GLY A 330 -5.95 -21.77 -6.08
CA GLY A 330 -6.31 -22.55 -4.90
C GLY A 330 -7.79 -22.58 -4.54
N LEU A 331 -8.60 -21.62 -4.97
CA LEU A 331 -10.02 -21.55 -4.60
C LEU A 331 -10.96 -21.77 -5.78
N LEU A 332 -10.56 -21.38 -7.00
CA LEU A 332 -11.44 -21.35 -8.16
C LEU A 332 -11.11 -22.36 -9.26
N SER A 333 -9.88 -22.86 -9.34
CA SER A 333 -9.47 -23.79 -10.39
C SER A 333 -9.31 -25.21 -9.84
N PRO A 334 -10.26 -26.14 -9.99
CA PRO A 334 -10.16 -27.51 -9.46
C PRO A 334 -9.06 -28.33 -10.16
N TRP A 335 -8.74 -27.98 -11.40
CA TRP A 335 -7.74 -28.70 -12.20
C TRP A 335 -6.31 -28.41 -11.77
N THR A 336 -6.04 -27.30 -11.10
CA THR A 336 -4.66 -26.89 -10.77
C THR A 336 -4.04 -27.82 -9.72
N ASN A 337 -2.86 -28.36 -10.04
CA ASN A 337 -2.04 -29.15 -9.13
C ASN A 337 -0.94 -28.32 -8.45
N THR A 338 -0.24 -28.96 -7.52
CA THR A 338 0.86 -28.36 -6.73
C THR A 338 1.97 -27.79 -7.63
N ARG A 339 2.36 -28.49 -8.70
CA ARG A 339 3.43 -28.05 -9.62
C ARG A 339 3.01 -26.82 -10.41
N GLY A 340 1.79 -26.80 -10.93
CA GLY A 340 1.20 -25.67 -11.64
C GLY A 340 1.04 -24.44 -10.74
N ALA A 341 0.60 -24.62 -9.49
CA ALA A 341 0.48 -23.54 -8.53
C ALA A 341 1.83 -22.87 -8.19
N VAL A 342 2.91 -23.66 -8.00
CA VAL A 342 4.27 -23.12 -7.81
C VAL A 342 4.75 -22.38 -9.04
N ALA A 343 4.68 -23.01 -10.21
CA ALA A 343 5.18 -22.42 -11.45
C ALA A 343 4.45 -21.11 -11.78
N GLY A 344 3.13 -21.07 -11.62
CA GLY A 344 2.32 -19.86 -11.82
C GLY A 344 2.67 -18.74 -10.84
N SER A 345 2.82 -19.07 -9.55
CA SER A 345 3.14 -18.08 -8.52
C SER A 345 4.55 -17.51 -8.70
N VAL A 346 5.55 -18.36 -8.97
CA VAL A 346 6.92 -17.93 -9.27
C VAL A 346 6.96 -17.07 -10.53
N THR A 347 6.23 -17.45 -11.57
CA THR A 347 6.15 -16.66 -12.82
C THR A 347 5.51 -15.29 -12.57
N SER A 348 4.38 -15.25 -11.86
CA SER A 348 3.69 -14.01 -11.48
C SER A 348 4.64 -13.05 -10.75
N PHE A 349 5.41 -13.58 -9.80
CA PHE A 349 6.42 -12.83 -9.07
C PHE A 349 7.53 -12.31 -9.98
N LEU A 350 8.18 -13.19 -10.75
CA LEU A 350 9.34 -12.82 -11.58
C LEU A 350 8.97 -11.81 -12.66
N ILE A 351 7.83 -11.96 -13.31
CA ILE A 351 7.35 -11.01 -14.33
C ILE A 351 7.02 -9.66 -13.69
N SER A 352 6.31 -9.66 -12.56
CA SER A 352 5.98 -8.43 -11.84
C SER A 352 7.24 -7.71 -11.35
N LEU A 353 8.21 -8.45 -10.79
CA LEU A 353 9.49 -7.91 -10.35
C LEU A 353 10.30 -7.35 -11.51
N TRP A 354 10.34 -8.06 -12.65
CA TRP A 354 10.99 -7.59 -13.87
C TRP A 354 10.39 -6.26 -14.35
N MET A 355 9.06 -6.17 -14.42
CA MET A 355 8.37 -4.94 -14.84
C MET A 355 8.65 -3.77 -13.90
N VAL A 356 8.54 -3.99 -12.59
CA VAL A 356 8.81 -2.95 -11.58
C VAL A 356 10.27 -2.54 -11.63
N GLY A 357 11.20 -3.49 -11.61
CA GLY A 357 12.64 -3.23 -11.67
C GLY A 357 13.03 -2.44 -12.92
N GLY A 358 12.57 -2.86 -14.09
CA GLY A 358 12.84 -2.15 -15.34
C GLY A 358 12.19 -0.77 -15.41
N SER A 359 10.96 -0.61 -14.92
CA SER A 359 10.30 0.70 -14.82
C SER A 359 11.06 1.64 -13.89
N GLN A 360 11.38 1.19 -12.67
CA GLN A 360 12.13 1.99 -11.68
C GLN A 360 13.54 2.34 -12.16
N TRP A 361 14.22 1.41 -12.86
CA TRP A 361 15.52 1.68 -13.46
C TRP A 361 15.44 2.78 -14.51
N ASN A 362 14.47 2.72 -15.43
CA ASN A 362 14.30 3.76 -16.46
C ASN A 362 13.84 5.10 -15.88
N ILE A 363 13.07 5.10 -14.79
CA ILE A 363 12.73 6.32 -14.02
C ILE A 363 13.98 6.92 -13.38
N ALA A 364 14.81 6.09 -12.73
CA ALA A 364 16.04 6.54 -12.07
C ALA A 364 17.05 7.14 -13.05
N GLN A 365 17.11 6.61 -14.28
CA GLN A 365 17.92 7.14 -15.38
C GLN A 365 17.29 8.38 -16.07
N GLY A 366 16.09 8.79 -15.66
CA GLY A 366 15.39 9.94 -16.25
C GLY A 366 14.84 9.71 -17.66
N ARG A 367 14.76 8.45 -18.12
CA ARG A 367 14.21 8.06 -19.43
C ARG A 367 12.67 8.00 -19.44
N ILE A 368 12.09 7.74 -18.27
CA ILE A 368 10.66 7.91 -18.03
C ILE A 368 10.49 9.11 -17.10
N ARG A 369 9.81 10.15 -17.58
CA ARG A 369 9.52 11.35 -16.80
C ARG A 369 8.03 11.55 -16.67
N PHE A 370 7.61 11.94 -15.47
CA PHE A 370 6.23 12.28 -15.16
C PHE A 370 6.12 13.79 -14.93
N PRO A 371 5.98 14.60 -15.99
CA PRO A 371 5.74 16.02 -15.82
C PRO A 371 4.47 16.24 -14.97
N GLY A 372 4.59 17.14 -14.02
CA GLY A 372 3.43 17.69 -13.31
C GLY A 372 2.63 18.60 -14.24
N LYS A 373 1.38 18.86 -13.85
CA LYS A 373 0.55 19.89 -14.48
C LYS A 373 1.13 21.27 -14.14
N VAL A 374 0.81 22.27 -14.98
CA VAL A 374 1.29 23.66 -14.85
C VAL A 374 1.10 24.17 -13.42
N THR A 375 2.12 24.87 -12.94
CA THR A 375 2.13 25.68 -11.72
C THR A 375 2.67 27.07 -12.05
N SER A 376 2.67 28.00 -11.08
CA SER A 376 3.11 29.38 -11.30
C SER A 376 4.04 29.85 -10.17
N VAL A 377 4.91 30.81 -10.50
CA VAL A 377 5.78 31.52 -9.55
C VAL A 377 5.56 33.03 -9.57
N VAL A 378 4.57 33.52 -10.33
CA VAL A 378 4.32 34.96 -10.53
C VAL A 378 3.94 35.66 -9.22
N GLY A 379 3.26 34.97 -8.30
CA GLY A 379 2.84 35.52 -7.01
C GLY A 379 3.87 35.39 -5.88
N CYS A 380 5.09 34.90 -6.16
CA CYS A 380 6.07 34.63 -5.12
C CYS A 380 6.81 35.90 -4.66
N GLN A 381 6.36 36.48 -3.53
CA GLN A 381 6.95 37.70 -2.96
C GLN A 381 8.38 37.52 -2.37
N LYS A 382 8.83 36.28 -2.13
CA LYS A 382 10.12 35.97 -1.47
C LYS A 382 11.31 35.76 -2.43
N LEU A 383 11.13 35.94 -3.74
CA LEU A 383 12.21 35.75 -4.72
C LEU A 383 13.01 37.06 -4.88
N THR A 384 14.29 37.05 -4.52
CA THR A 384 15.21 38.16 -4.81
C THR A 384 15.44 38.29 -6.34
N PRO A 385 15.56 39.53 -6.87
CA PRO A 385 15.43 39.78 -8.29
C PRO A 385 16.75 39.50 -9.03
N SER A 386 16.92 38.29 -9.58
CA SER A 386 17.49 38.00 -10.92
C SER A 386 17.99 36.56 -11.09
N THR A 387 18.60 35.95 -10.07
CA THR A 387 19.16 34.58 -10.17
C THR A 387 18.21 33.48 -9.71
N ASN A 388 17.36 33.71 -8.71
CA ASN A 388 16.43 32.70 -8.22
C ASN A 388 15.11 32.66 -9.00
N LEU A 389 14.64 33.80 -9.53
CA LEU A 389 13.42 33.87 -10.31
C LEU A 389 13.57 33.15 -11.67
N SER A 390 14.67 33.40 -12.39
CA SER A 390 14.96 32.72 -13.66
C SER A 390 15.12 31.20 -13.49
N LEU A 391 15.71 30.75 -12.39
CA LEU A 391 15.82 29.33 -12.04
C LEU A 391 14.46 28.72 -11.69
N ALA A 392 13.62 29.42 -10.92
CA ALA A 392 12.28 28.98 -10.56
C ALA A 392 11.35 28.95 -11.78
N GLU A 393 11.39 29.96 -12.63
CA GLU A 393 10.68 30.00 -13.92
C GLU A 393 11.17 28.89 -14.85
N SER A 394 12.48 28.62 -14.92
CA SER A 394 12.99 27.47 -15.69
C SER A 394 12.45 26.13 -15.17
N ARG A 395 12.27 25.97 -13.86
CA ARG A 395 11.68 24.76 -13.27
C ARG A 395 10.19 24.64 -13.59
N VAL A 396 9.46 25.75 -13.61
CA VAL A 396 8.04 25.79 -14.05
C VAL A 396 7.92 25.53 -15.55
N ASN A 397 8.73 26.19 -16.38
CA ASN A 397 8.69 26.11 -17.84
C ASN A 397 9.19 24.75 -18.39
N SER A 398 9.96 24.00 -17.60
CA SER A 398 10.31 22.62 -17.92
C SER A 398 9.12 21.66 -17.80
N TYR A 399 8.02 22.08 -17.16
CA TYR A 399 6.74 21.39 -17.24
C TYR A 399 6.03 21.82 -18.52
N THR A 400 5.90 20.89 -19.47
CA THR A 400 5.27 21.12 -20.79
C THR A 400 3.80 21.52 -20.71
N GLY A 401 3.18 21.42 -19.53
CA GLY A 401 1.86 21.96 -19.23
C GLY A 401 0.67 21.28 -19.90
N LEU A 402 0.88 20.40 -20.88
CA LEU A 402 -0.17 19.61 -21.52
C LEU A 402 -0.35 18.25 -20.83
N GLY A 403 -1.28 18.22 -19.88
CA GLY A 403 -1.84 16.98 -19.33
C GLY A 403 -0.90 16.13 -18.48
N SER A 404 -1.44 15.04 -17.94
CA SER A 404 -0.71 14.04 -17.14
C SER A 404 0.08 13.05 -18.02
N GLN A 405 0.65 13.52 -19.14
CA GLN A 405 1.32 12.67 -20.10
C GLN A 405 2.62 12.11 -19.54
N VAL A 406 2.91 10.85 -19.88
CA VAL A 406 4.16 10.20 -19.51
C VAL A 406 5.14 10.42 -20.65
N MET A 407 6.25 11.10 -20.38
CA MET A 407 7.31 11.30 -21.36
C MET A 407 8.23 10.08 -21.30
N VAL A 408 8.24 9.29 -22.38
CA VAL A 408 9.01 8.05 -22.48
C VAL A 408 9.95 8.17 -23.67
N GLU A 409 11.25 7.98 -23.44
CA GLU A 409 12.22 7.86 -24.52
C GLU A 409 11.97 6.58 -25.34
N SER A 410 12.16 6.64 -26.67
CA SER A 410 11.91 5.52 -27.59
C SER A 410 12.74 4.26 -27.32
N VAL A 411 13.84 4.38 -26.56
CA VAL A 411 14.72 3.26 -26.16
C VAL A 411 14.07 2.39 -25.08
N VAL A 412 13.06 2.89 -24.37
CA VAL A 412 12.39 2.17 -23.30
C VAL A 412 11.42 1.14 -23.90
N ALA A 413 11.59 -0.12 -23.54
CA ALA A 413 10.67 -1.17 -23.97
C ALA A 413 9.23 -0.86 -23.48
N PRO A 414 8.19 -1.05 -24.31
CA PRO A 414 6.80 -0.68 -23.96
C PRO A 414 6.30 -1.32 -22.67
N LEU A 415 6.80 -2.51 -22.33
CA LEU A 415 6.43 -3.19 -21.09
C LEU A 415 6.79 -2.38 -19.83
N PHE A 416 7.88 -1.61 -19.87
CA PHE A 416 8.32 -0.78 -18.74
C PHE A 416 7.56 0.54 -18.63
N SER A 417 6.92 1.00 -19.71
CA SER A 417 6.05 2.17 -19.70
C SER A 417 4.59 1.87 -19.33
N LEU A 418 4.26 0.59 -19.09
CA LEU A 418 2.92 0.20 -18.64
C LEU A 418 2.57 0.89 -17.32
N SER A 419 1.32 1.33 -17.17
CA SER A 419 0.83 1.91 -15.92
C SER A 419 1.07 0.97 -14.74
N TYR A 420 1.62 1.52 -13.66
CA TYR A 420 1.93 0.76 -12.44
C TYR A 420 0.71 0.12 -11.79
N MET A 421 -0.51 0.60 -12.09
CA MET A 421 -1.74 -0.03 -11.60
C MET A 421 -2.00 -1.40 -12.22
N TYR A 422 -1.45 -1.68 -13.41
CA TYR A 422 -1.63 -2.96 -14.10
C TYR A 422 -0.59 -4.02 -13.75
N TYR A 423 0.44 -3.72 -12.96
CA TYR A 423 1.45 -4.71 -12.60
C TYR A 423 0.86 -5.94 -11.90
N ALA A 424 -0.07 -5.73 -10.96
CA ALA A 424 -0.76 -6.84 -10.29
C ALA A 424 -1.62 -7.67 -11.27
N LEU A 425 -2.29 -7.03 -12.22
CA LEU A 425 -3.11 -7.69 -13.24
C LEU A 425 -2.26 -8.53 -14.19
N VAL A 426 -1.18 -7.96 -14.72
CA VAL A 426 -0.27 -8.65 -15.64
C VAL A 426 0.43 -9.80 -14.94
N GLY A 427 0.91 -9.60 -13.71
CA GLY A 427 1.46 -10.68 -12.89
C GLY A 427 0.47 -11.82 -12.69
N THR A 428 -0.76 -11.48 -12.27
CA THR A 428 -1.82 -12.46 -12.04
C THR A 428 -2.16 -13.25 -13.29
N THR A 429 -2.40 -12.57 -14.41
CA THR A 429 -2.77 -13.21 -15.67
C THR A 429 -1.66 -14.11 -16.20
N ALA A 430 -0.40 -13.66 -16.19
CA ALA A 430 0.73 -14.47 -16.60
C ALA A 430 0.91 -15.71 -15.72
N GLY A 431 0.75 -15.54 -14.39
CA GLY A 431 0.79 -16.66 -13.44
C GLY A 431 -0.31 -17.69 -13.66
N LEU A 432 -1.55 -17.24 -13.92
CA LEU A 432 -2.68 -18.12 -14.23
C LEU A 432 -2.44 -18.91 -15.54
N VAL A 433 -1.91 -18.25 -16.57
CA VAL A 433 -1.60 -18.90 -17.86
C VAL A 433 -0.53 -19.97 -17.67
N VAL A 434 0.59 -19.65 -17.02
CA VAL A 434 1.65 -20.64 -16.80
C VAL A 434 1.19 -21.78 -15.89
N ALA A 435 0.41 -21.49 -14.85
CA ALA A 435 -0.17 -22.54 -14.02
C ALA A 435 -1.06 -23.49 -14.83
N ALA A 436 -1.89 -22.97 -15.74
CA ALA A 436 -2.74 -23.78 -16.61
C ALA A 436 -1.90 -24.66 -17.54
N LEU A 437 -0.86 -24.12 -18.17
CA LEU A 437 0.05 -24.87 -19.06
C LEU A 437 0.77 -26.00 -18.32
N VAL A 438 1.37 -25.70 -17.16
CA VAL A 438 2.10 -26.70 -16.37
C VAL A 438 1.15 -27.78 -15.87
N THR A 439 -0.06 -27.38 -15.41
CA THR A 439 -1.09 -28.31 -14.96
C THR A 439 -1.58 -29.21 -16.10
N ALA A 440 -1.73 -28.69 -17.32
CA ALA A 440 -2.15 -29.49 -18.47
C ALA A 440 -1.17 -30.65 -18.76
N VAL A 441 0.13 -30.43 -18.54
CA VAL A 441 1.17 -31.44 -18.71
C VAL A 441 1.21 -32.41 -17.53
N THR A 442 1.14 -31.89 -16.31
CA THR A 442 1.35 -32.68 -15.08
C THR A 442 0.10 -33.40 -14.57
N ARG A 443 -1.09 -32.97 -15.03
CA ARG A 443 -2.44 -33.47 -14.70
C ARG A 443 -2.74 -33.46 -13.19
N GLN A 444 -4.03 -33.40 -12.86
CA GLN A 444 -4.52 -33.44 -11.48
C GLN A 444 -5.63 -34.47 -11.40
N ASP A 445 -5.59 -35.34 -10.39
CA ASP A 445 -6.73 -36.18 -10.07
C ASP A 445 -7.77 -35.37 -9.30
N LEU A 446 -9.00 -35.35 -9.83
CA LEU A 446 -10.13 -34.63 -9.25
C LEU A 446 -10.84 -35.45 -8.15
N HIS A 447 -10.64 -36.77 -8.09
CA HIS A 447 -11.27 -37.64 -7.08
C HIS A 447 -10.61 -37.50 -5.71
N GLU A 448 -9.31 -37.23 -5.65
CA GLU A 448 -8.57 -37.00 -4.40
C GLU A 448 -8.81 -35.61 -3.81
N LEU A 449 -9.44 -34.70 -4.56
CA LEU A 449 -9.62 -33.32 -4.14
C LEU A 449 -10.75 -33.19 -3.13
N ASN A 450 -10.48 -32.50 -2.01
CA ASN A 450 -11.52 -32.18 -1.03
C ASN A 450 -12.39 -31.00 -1.52
N PRO A 451 -13.71 -31.19 -1.78
CA PRO A 451 -14.61 -30.15 -2.27
C PRO A 451 -14.73 -28.96 -1.33
N ASP A 452 -14.52 -29.16 -0.03
CA ASP A 452 -14.67 -28.12 0.97
C ASP A 452 -13.59 -27.04 0.89
N LEU A 453 -12.49 -27.34 0.21
CA LEU A 453 -11.41 -26.39 -0.07
C LEU A 453 -11.71 -25.47 -1.26
N LEU A 454 -12.77 -25.77 -2.03
CA LEU A 454 -13.20 -25.00 -3.19
C LEU A 454 -14.45 -24.17 -2.91
N VAL A 455 -14.55 -23.05 -3.64
CA VAL A 455 -15.74 -22.21 -3.62
C VAL A 455 -16.96 -23.01 -4.10
N PRO A 456 -18.13 -22.90 -3.45
CA PRO A 456 -19.32 -23.70 -3.77
C PRO A 456 -19.70 -23.73 -5.25
N ALA A 457 -19.56 -22.60 -5.96
CA ALA A 457 -19.86 -22.48 -7.38
C ALA A 457 -19.02 -23.39 -8.29
N VAL A 458 -17.84 -23.80 -7.82
CA VAL A 458 -16.87 -24.61 -8.58
C VAL A 458 -17.04 -26.10 -8.27
N ARG A 459 -17.66 -26.46 -7.13
CA ARG A 459 -17.85 -27.85 -6.71
C ARG A 459 -18.65 -28.69 -7.71
N ARG A 460 -19.52 -28.05 -8.50
CA ARG A 460 -20.28 -28.69 -9.59
C ARG A 460 -19.42 -29.32 -10.70
N PHE A 461 -18.15 -28.91 -10.80
CA PHE A 461 -17.21 -29.45 -11.79
C PHE A 461 -16.40 -30.65 -11.26
N LEU A 462 -16.59 -31.03 -10.00
CA LEU A 462 -15.95 -32.21 -9.43
C LEU A 462 -16.76 -33.47 -9.79
N PRO A 463 -16.08 -34.61 -10.01
CA PRO A 463 -16.78 -35.87 -10.20
C PRO A 463 -17.57 -36.23 -8.94
N PRO A 464 -18.72 -36.94 -9.07
CA PRO A 464 -19.47 -37.42 -7.92
C PRO A 464 -18.59 -38.36 -7.09
N ARG A 465 -18.60 -38.18 -5.76
CA ARG A 465 -17.87 -39.08 -4.87
C ARG A 465 -18.54 -40.46 -4.86
N PRO A 466 -17.78 -41.56 -4.92
CA PRO A 466 -18.31 -42.86 -4.58
C PRO A 466 -18.86 -42.79 -3.15
N ALA A 467 -20.03 -43.40 -2.92
CA ALA A 467 -20.62 -43.48 -1.58
C ALA A 467 -19.57 -44.08 -0.62
N PRO A 468 -19.48 -43.60 0.64
CA PRO A 468 -18.58 -44.22 1.60
C PRO A 468 -18.92 -45.71 1.70
N GLU A 469 -17.92 -46.56 1.45
CA GLU A 469 -18.04 -47.99 1.75
C GLU A 469 -18.33 -48.11 3.24
N LEU A 470 -19.47 -48.72 3.54
CA LEU A 470 -20.13 -48.78 4.85
C LEU A 470 -19.44 -49.79 5.77
#